data_AF-A0A139ALR4-F1
#
_entry.id   AF-A0A139ALR4-F1
#
_cell.length_a   1.000
_cell.length_b   1.000
_cell.length_c   1.000
_cell.angle_alpha   90.00
_cell.angle_beta   90.00
_cell.angle_gamma   90.00
#
_symmetry.space_group_name_H-M   'P 1'
#
loop_
_entity.id
_entity.type
_entity.pdbx_description
1 polymer ?
#
loop_
_entity_poly.entity_id
_entity_poly.type
_entity_poly.pdbx_seq_one_letter_code
_entity_poly.pdbx_strand_id
1 'polypeptide(L)'
;ATEQGLVEAQNRAAEDYLCGLGVERNFKMGIFWYTKAAEQGDPETQATLGAFHAFGDEGVARDDQTALFWYGKAAGQGHADAQYNVGLSYTIGKGVVTNKKEAAFWLTKGCRARKCRWQYNLGYFYANGEGVEKDDKKAVIWFTKAAEQGNADAQYNVGIRHANGVGVKRDAEKAAFRYWKAAQ
;
A
#
# COMPACT_ATOMS: atom_id res chain seq x y z
N ALA A 1 29.40 14.19 -13.54
CA ALA A 1 27.99 13.83 -13.72
C ALA A 1 27.30 13.99 -12.37
N THR A 2 26.10 14.56 -12.32
CA THR A 2 25.28 14.56 -11.10
C THR A 2 24.89 13.12 -10.76
N GLU A 3 24.58 12.83 -9.48
CA GLU A 3 24.06 11.51 -9.08
C GLU A 3 22.81 11.12 -9.89
N GLN A 4 21.92 12.08 -10.19
CA GLN A 4 20.77 11.87 -11.08
C GLN A 4 21.15 11.41 -12.50
N GLY A 5 22.17 12.03 -13.11
CA GLY A 5 22.62 11.62 -14.44
C GLY A 5 23.26 10.23 -14.46
N LEU A 6 23.75 9.74 -13.32
CA LEU A 6 24.25 8.38 -13.18
C LEU A 6 23.11 7.36 -13.05
N VAL A 7 22.04 7.68 -12.30
CA VAL A 7 20.84 6.83 -12.19
C VAL A 7 20.16 6.67 -13.54
N GLU A 8 19.95 7.76 -14.29
CA GLU A 8 19.32 7.71 -15.61
C GLU A 8 20.13 6.86 -16.60
N ALA A 9 21.45 6.99 -16.59
CA ALA A 9 22.33 6.19 -17.44
C ALA A 9 22.29 4.70 -17.08
N GLN A 10 22.23 4.36 -15.79
CA GLN A 10 22.12 2.97 -15.33
C GLN A 10 20.75 2.37 -15.63
N ASN A 11 19.66 3.12 -15.46
CA ASN A 11 18.32 2.69 -15.85
C ASN A 11 18.24 2.43 -17.36
N ARG A 12 18.83 3.31 -18.17
CA ARG A 12 18.90 3.10 -19.62
C ARG A 12 19.72 1.88 -19.99
N ALA A 13 20.90 1.69 -19.40
CA ALA A 13 21.70 0.49 -19.61
C ALA A 13 20.93 -0.78 -19.21
N ALA A 14 20.16 -0.73 -18.12
CA ALA A 14 19.32 -1.83 -17.69
C ALA A 14 18.24 -2.17 -18.74
N GLU A 15 17.53 -1.16 -19.25
CA GLU A 15 16.53 -1.31 -20.31
C GLU A 15 17.13 -1.88 -21.60
N ASP A 16 18.31 -1.39 -22.00
CA ASP A 16 19.01 -1.86 -23.19
C ASP A 16 19.30 -3.37 -23.10
N TYR A 17 19.78 -3.85 -21.94
CA TYR A 17 20.00 -5.27 -21.71
C TYR A 17 18.71 -6.10 -21.58
N LEU A 18 17.67 -5.58 -20.94
CA LEU A 18 16.39 -6.30 -20.78
C LEU A 18 15.67 -6.48 -22.13
N CYS A 19 15.68 -5.44 -22.96
CA CYS A 19 14.96 -5.39 -24.22
C CYS A 19 15.82 -5.79 -25.44
N GLY A 20 17.14 -5.86 -25.28
CA GLY A 20 18.07 -6.10 -26.39
C GLY A 20 18.21 -4.90 -27.32
N LEU A 21 18.17 -3.67 -26.78
CA LEU A 21 18.28 -2.43 -27.56
C LEU A 21 19.75 -2.06 -27.71
N GLY A 22 20.30 -2.26 -28.91
CA GLY A 22 21.70 -1.94 -29.20
C GLY A 22 22.74 -2.87 -28.53
N VAL A 23 22.31 -3.78 -27.67
CA VAL A 23 23.11 -4.85 -27.04
C VAL A 23 22.36 -6.19 -27.09
N GLU A 24 23.07 -7.30 -26.94
CA GLU A 24 22.44 -8.62 -26.82
C GLU A 24 21.58 -8.66 -25.54
N ARG A 25 20.33 -9.15 -25.68
CA ARG A 25 19.39 -9.30 -24.56
C ARG A 25 20.02 -10.16 -23.47
N ASN A 26 20.11 -9.60 -22.26
CA ASN A 26 20.69 -10.26 -21.10
C ASN A 26 20.00 -9.79 -19.82
N PHE A 27 19.05 -10.60 -19.34
CA PHE A 27 18.27 -10.27 -18.15
C PHE A 27 19.12 -10.11 -16.89
N LYS A 28 20.17 -10.93 -16.72
CA LYS A 28 21.05 -10.82 -15.54
C LYS A 28 21.78 -9.48 -15.51
N MET A 29 22.28 -9.02 -16.66
CA MET A 29 22.91 -7.71 -16.77
C MET A 29 21.89 -6.57 -16.62
N GLY A 30 20.68 -6.74 -17.15
CA GLY A 30 19.57 -5.81 -16.94
C GLY A 30 19.26 -5.60 -15.46
N ILE A 31 19.02 -6.69 -14.72
CA ILE A 31 18.79 -6.65 -13.27
C ILE A 31 19.99 -6.07 -12.51
N PHE A 32 21.22 -6.41 -12.91
CA PHE A 32 22.42 -5.86 -12.28
C PHE A 32 22.45 -4.32 -12.34
N TRP A 33 22.19 -3.73 -13.51
CA TRP A 33 22.16 -2.28 -13.66
C TRP A 33 20.97 -1.63 -12.96
N TYR A 34 19.79 -2.27 -13.01
CA TYR A 34 18.62 -1.84 -12.23
C TYR A 34 18.91 -1.82 -10.72
N THR A 35 19.65 -2.82 -10.23
CA THR A 35 20.07 -2.89 -8.81
C THR A 35 20.99 -1.73 -8.46
N LYS A 36 21.97 -1.43 -9.32
CA LYS A 36 22.88 -0.29 -9.12
C LYS A 36 22.13 1.04 -9.09
N ALA A 37 21.12 1.21 -9.94
CA ALA A 37 20.29 2.41 -9.95
C ALA A 37 19.43 2.49 -8.67
N ALA A 38 18.82 1.38 -8.23
CA ALA A 38 18.02 1.33 -7.01
C ALA A 38 18.84 1.62 -5.73
N GLU A 39 20.12 1.19 -5.70
CA GLU A 39 21.07 1.47 -4.62
C GLU A 39 21.33 2.98 -4.43
N GLN A 40 21.17 3.79 -5.48
CA GLN A 40 21.34 5.24 -5.43
C GLN A 40 20.12 5.99 -4.87
N GLY A 41 19.05 5.28 -4.51
CA GLY A 41 17.96 5.87 -3.73
C GLY A 41 16.71 6.22 -4.52
N ASP A 42 16.64 6.02 -5.83
CA ASP A 42 15.44 6.34 -6.59
C ASP A 42 14.25 5.43 -6.19
N PRO A 43 13.14 5.98 -5.65
CA PRO A 43 12.04 5.19 -5.10
C PRO A 43 11.27 4.40 -6.17
N GLU A 44 11.20 4.90 -7.41
CA GLU A 44 10.54 4.19 -8.52
C GLU A 44 11.34 2.94 -8.88
N THR A 45 12.65 3.11 -9.10
CA THR A 45 13.59 2.03 -9.40
C THR A 45 13.61 0.97 -8.29
N GLN A 46 13.60 1.40 -7.03
CA GLN A 46 13.46 0.50 -5.87
C GLN A 46 12.14 -0.27 -5.88
N ALA A 47 11.02 0.38 -6.20
CA ALA A 47 9.72 -0.29 -6.27
C ALA A 47 9.68 -1.32 -7.42
N THR A 48 10.25 -0.98 -8.58
CA THR A 48 10.36 -1.89 -9.73
C THR A 48 11.23 -3.10 -9.39
N LEU A 49 12.37 -2.90 -8.73
CA LEU A 49 13.22 -4.00 -8.29
C LEU A 49 12.52 -4.90 -7.26
N GLY A 50 11.74 -4.30 -6.35
CA GLY A 50 10.86 -5.05 -5.47
C GLY A 50 9.85 -5.92 -6.23
N ALA A 51 9.28 -5.41 -7.32
CA ALA A 51 8.37 -6.15 -8.18
C ALA A 51 9.06 -7.32 -8.91
N PHE A 52 10.26 -7.12 -9.46
CA PHE A 52 11.01 -8.21 -10.08
C PHE A 52 11.20 -9.38 -9.12
N HIS A 53 11.60 -9.11 -7.88
CA HIS A 53 11.75 -10.16 -6.86
C HIS A 53 10.40 -10.72 -6.37
N ALA A 54 9.32 -9.95 -6.36
CA ALA A 54 8.01 -10.41 -5.89
C ALA A 54 7.36 -11.42 -6.85
N PHE A 55 7.53 -11.22 -8.15
CA PHE A 55 6.96 -12.09 -9.18
C PHE A 55 7.94 -13.20 -9.61
N GLY A 56 9.23 -12.89 -9.65
CA GLY A 56 10.23 -13.71 -10.33
C GLY A 56 10.06 -13.68 -11.85
N ASP A 57 11.17 -13.60 -12.58
CA ASP A 57 11.19 -13.63 -14.05
C ASP A 57 12.55 -14.16 -14.55
N GLU A 58 12.75 -14.20 -15.86
CA GLU A 58 14.05 -14.54 -16.46
C GLU A 58 15.16 -13.70 -15.83
N GLY A 59 16.19 -14.34 -15.27
CA GLY A 59 17.31 -13.65 -14.61
C GLY A 59 17.08 -13.22 -13.14
N VAL A 60 15.87 -13.31 -12.58
CA VAL A 60 15.59 -13.06 -11.16
C VAL A 60 14.67 -14.13 -10.57
N ALA A 61 15.16 -14.86 -9.57
CA ALA A 61 14.33 -15.76 -8.80
C ALA A 61 13.35 -14.98 -7.92
N ARG A 62 12.13 -15.50 -7.78
CA ARG A 62 11.18 -14.96 -6.81
C ARG A 62 11.75 -15.07 -5.40
N ASP A 63 11.75 -13.95 -4.68
CA ASP A 63 12.20 -13.83 -3.31
C ASP A 63 11.36 -12.76 -2.59
N ASP A 64 10.41 -13.22 -1.78
CA ASP A 64 9.49 -12.32 -1.08
C ASP A 64 10.22 -11.46 -0.02
N GLN A 65 11.37 -11.91 0.54
CA GLN A 65 12.16 -11.13 1.51
C GLN A 65 12.89 -9.99 0.80
N THR A 66 13.56 -10.29 -0.32
CA THR A 66 14.24 -9.28 -1.12
C THR A 66 13.24 -8.30 -1.73
N ALA A 67 12.08 -8.77 -2.17
CA ALA A 67 10.98 -7.90 -2.60
C ALA A 67 10.55 -6.92 -1.51
N LEU A 68 10.30 -7.43 -0.29
CA LEU A 68 9.89 -6.61 0.84
C LEU A 68 10.97 -5.59 1.24
N PHE A 69 12.24 -5.97 1.17
CA PHE A 69 13.37 -5.06 1.43
C PHE A 69 13.33 -3.84 0.50
N TRP A 70 13.20 -4.08 -0.81
CA TRP A 70 13.17 -3.00 -1.80
C TRP A 70 11.89 -2.16 -1.73
N TYR A 71 10.73 -2.80 -1.55
CA TYR A 71 9.50 -2.07 -1.28
C TYR A 71 9.59 -1.25 0.01
N GLY A 72 10.25 -1.75 1.05
CA GLY A 72 10.47 -1.03 2.31
C GLY A 72 11.25 0.27 2.10
N LYS A 73 12.34 0.23 1.30
CA LYS A 73 13.11 1.42 0.93
C LYS A 73 12.24 2.45 0.20
N ALA A 74 11.55 2.05 -0.87
CA ALA A 74 10.68 2.94 -1.63
C ALA A 74 9.53 3.49 -0.78
N ALA A 75 8.92 2.65 0.05
CA ALA A 75 7.81 3.02 0.93
C ALA A 75 8.22 4.06 1.98
N GLY A 76 9.45 3.93 2.52
CA GLY A 76 10.07 4.90 3.43
C GLY A 76 10.20 6.30 2.83
N GLN A 77 10.34 6.38 1.50
CA GLN A 77 10.43 7.63 0.75
C GLN A 77 9.06 8.20 0.32
N GLY A 78 7.96 7.51 0.64
CA GLY A 78 6.61 7.98 0.29
C GLY A 78 6.00 7.30 -0.93
N HIS A 79 6.69 6.34 -1.57
CA HIS A 79 6.19 5.69 -2.78
C HIS A 79 4.90 4.89 -2.48
N ALA A 80 3.79 5.31 -3.07
CA ALA A 80 2.46 4.86 -2.67
C ALA A 80 2.23 3.37 -2.91
N ASP A 81 2.72 2.86 -4.04
CA ASP A 81 2.57 1.47 -4.46
C ASP A 81 3.41 0.55 -3.57
N ALA A 82 4.61 1.02 -3.23
CA ALA A 82 5.49 0.30 -2.33
C ALA A 82 4.89 0.27 -0.92
N GLN A 83 4.31 1.38 -0.42
CA GLN A 83 3.59 1.39 0.86
C GLN A 83 2.43 0.40 0.88
N TYR A 84 1.67 0.31 -0.21
CA TYR A 84 0.60 -0.67 -0.34
C TYR A 84 1.15 -2.10 -0.32
N ASN A 85 2.23 -2.38 -1.06
CA ASN A 85 2.84 -3.71 -1.11
C ASN A 85 3.48 -4.13 0.21
N VAL A 86 4.16 -3.24 0.93
CA VAL A 86 4.65 -3.51 2.31
C VAL A 86 3.47 -3.84 3.22
N GLY A 87 2.38 -3.06 3.14
CA GLY A 87 1.18 -3.30 3.91
C GLY A 87 0.53 -4.66 3.62
N LEU A 88 0.46 -5.05 2.35
CA LEU A 88 0.02 -6.38 1.94
C LEU A 88 0.96 -7.48 2.47
N SER A 89 2.28 -7.32 2.35
CA SER A 89 3.26 -8.29 2.87
C SER A 89 3.05 -8.59 4.35
N TYR A 90 2.82 -7.58 5.18
CA TYR A 90 2.48 -7.78 6.59
C TYR A 90 1.07 -8.36 6.83
N THR A 91 0.14 -8.19 5.89
CA THR A 91 -1.21 -8.75 5.97
C THR A 91 -1.19 -10.26 5.73
N ILE A 92 -0.50 -10.70 4.68
CA ILE A 92 -0.53 -12.10 4.21
C ILE A 92 0.75 -12.90 4.54
N GLY A 93 1.75 -12.27 5.16
CA GLY A 93 2.99 -12.92 5.60
C GLY A 93 4.00 -13.17 4.47
N LYS A 94 4.01 -12.33 3.43
CA LYS A 94 4.97 -12.45 2.32
C LYS A 94 6.28 -11.76 2.66
N GLY A 95 7.34 -12.54 2.83
CA GLY A 95 8.68 -12.04 3.17
C GLY A 95 8.83 -11.54 4.61
N VAL A 96 7.79 -11.66 5.43
CA VAL A 96 7.77 -11.22 6.83
C VAL A 96 6.71 -11.97 7.62
N VAL A 97 6.89 -12.08 8.93
CA VAL A 97 5.83 -12.55 9.83
C VAL A 97 4.67 -11.56 9.77
N THR A 98 3.44 -12.09 9.73
CA THR A 98 2.25 -11.24 9.70
C THR A 98 2.24 -10.29 10.89
N ASN A 99 1.89 -9.03 10.63
CA ASN A 99 1.79 -8.02 11.66
C ASN A 99 0.69 -7.04 11.30
N LYS A 100 -0.45 -7.17 11.98
CA LYS A 100 -1.63 -6.33 11.70
C LYS A 100 -1.32 -4.83 11.86
N LYS A 101 -0.44 -4.45 12.79
CA LYS A 101 -0.08 -3.05 13.07
C LYS A 101 0.72 -2.44 11.94
N GLU A 102 1.74 -3.15 11.48
CA GLU A 102 2.51 -2.72 10.32
C GLU A 102 1.65 -2.71 9.06
N ALA A 103 0.83 -3.75 8.85
CA ALA A 103 -0.11 -3.81 7.73
C ALA A 103 -1.03 -2.59 7.68
N ALA A 104 -1.72 -2.29 8.79
CA ALA A 104 -2.62 -1.15 8.90
C ALA A 104 -1.90 0.18 8.65
N PHE A 105 -0.69 0.35 9.20
CA PHE A 105 0.11 1.56 9.03
C PHE A 105 0.48 1.80 7.56
N TRP A 106 1.06 0.79 6.89
CA TRP A 106 1.55 0.91 5.52
C TRP A 106 0.40 0.99 4.49
N LEU A 107 -0.65 0.17 4.65
CA LEU A 107 -1.84 0.26 3.81
C LEU A 107 -2.51 1.63 3.90
N THR A 108 -2.61 2.20 5.11
CA THR A 108 -3.21 3.53 5.30
C THR A 108 -2.38 4.61 4.58
N LYS A 109 -1.05 4.56 4.67
CA LYS A 109 -0.17 5.51 3.97
C LYS A 109 -0.30 5.40 2.45
N GLY A 110 -0.19 4.20 1.89
CA GLY A 110 -0.26 3.98 0.44
C GLY A 110 -1.63 4.36 -0.13
N CYS A 111 -2.72 3.97 0.55
CA CYS A 111 -4.07 4.31 0.14
C CYS A 111 -4.37 5.82 0.24
N ARG A 112 -3.75 6.56 1.17
CA ARG A 112 -3.87 8.03 1.22
C ARG A 112 -3.23 8.68 -0.01
N ALA A 113 -2.05 8.24 -0.40
CA ALA A 113 -1.35 8.76 -1.57
C ALA A 113 -2.09 8.42 -2.88
N ARG A 114 -2.67 7.22 -2.99
CA ARG A 114 -3.49 6.77 -4.12
C ARG A 114 -4.95 7.26 -4.11
N LYS A 115 -5.33 8.11 -3.14
CA LYS A 115 -6.73 8.56 -2.94
C LYS A 115 -7.75 7.40 -2.87
N CYS A 116 -7.34 6.22 -2.41
CA CYS A 116 -8.26 5.09 -2.22
C CYS A 116 -9.23 5.39 -1.06
N ARG A 117 -10.25 4.55 -0.86
CA ARG A 117 -11.18 4.59 0.30
C ARG A 117 -10.50 4.23 1.64
N TRP A 118 -9.29 4.74 1.91
CA TRP A 118 -8.47 4.45 3.09
C TRP A 118 -9.17 4.78 4.41
N GLN A 119 -10.03 5.79 4.41
CA GLN A 119 -10.79 6.20 5.58
C GLN A 119 -11.73 5.09 6.07
N TYR A 120 -12.30 4.30 5.15
CA TYR A 120 -13.11 3.14 5.53
C TYR A 120 -12.26 2.06 6.21
N ASN A 121 -11.12 1.70 5.61
CA ASN A 121 -10.21 0.70 6.16
C ASN A 121 -9.70 1.11 7.54
N LEU A 122 -9.39 2.39 7.74
CA LEU A 122 -8.96 2.89 9.05
C LEU A 122 -10.09 2.82 10.09
N GLY A 123 -11.33 3.10 9.69
CA GLY A 123 -12.51 2.86 10.53
C GLY A 123 -12.64 1.39 10.92
N TYR A 124 -12.42 0.49 9.97
CA TYR A 124 -12.46 -0.96 10.19
C TYR A 124 -11.34 -1.44 11.11
N PHE A 125 -10.12 -0.90 11.00
CA PHE A 125 -9.02 -1.25 11.89
C PHE A 125 -9.29 -0.86 13.34
N TYR A 126 -9.78 0.36 13.58
CA TYR A 126 -10.18 0.78 14.92
C TYR A 126 -11.39 0.01 15.45
N ALA A 127 -12.32 -0.39 14.58
CA ALA A 127 -13.49 -1.19 14.96
C ALA A 127 -13.12 -2.57 15.52
N ASN A 128 -12.12 -3.20 14.90
CA ASN A 128 -11.75 -4.59 15.17
C ASN A 128 -10.47 -4.73 16.01
N GLY A 129 -9.77 -3.62 16.29
CA GLY A 129 -8.45 -3.66 16.92
C GLY A 129 -7.39 -4.29 16.00
N GLU A 130 -7.55 -4.15 14.69
CA GLU A 130 -6.63 -4.74 13.72
C GLU A 130 -5.44 -3.83 13.51
N GLY A 131 -4.37 -4.11 14.25
CA GLY A 131 -3.12 -3.36 14.15
C GLY A 131 -3.12 -2.01 14.87
N VAL A 132 -4.27 -1.59 15.37
CA VAL A 132 -4.42 -0.48 16.29
C VAL A 132 -5.17 -0.97 17.51
N GLU A 133 -5.05 -0.27 18.64
CA GLU A 133 -5.92 -0.54 19.77
C GLU A 133 -7.38 -0.31 19.35
N LYS A 134 -8.27 -1.25 19.69
CA LYS A 134 -9.69 -1.14 19.37
C LYS A 134 -10.24 0.13 19.99
N ASP A 135 -10.84 0.98 19.16
CA ASP A 135 -11.41 2.26 19.57
C ASP A 135 -12.65 2.56 18.72
N ASP A 136 -13.81 2.19 19.25
CA ASP A 136 -15.07 2.36 18.52
C ASP A 136 -15.42 3.83 18.26
N LYS A 137 -14.91 4.78 19.06
CA LYS A 137 -15.11 6.22 18.80
C LYS A 137 -14.30 6.67 17.59
N LYS A 138 -13.02 6.28 17.51
CA LYS A 138 -12.19 6.56 16.33
C LYS A 138 -12.73 5.85 15.10
N ALA A 139 -13.25 4.63 15.24
CA ALA A 139 -13.88 3.91 14.14
C ALA A 139 -15.07 4.69 13.56
N VAL A 140 -15.98 5.21 14.41
CA VAL A 140 -17.10 6.06 13.98
C VAL A 140 -16.61 7.30 13.22
N ILE A 141 -15.57 7.98 13.72
CA ILE A 141 -15.01 9.17 13.06
C ILE A 141 -14.53 8.84 11.65
N TRP A 142 -13.77 7.75 11.48
CA TRP A 142 -13.20 7.37 10.19
C TRP A 142 -14.24 6.84 9.21
N PHE A 143 -15.18 6.02 9.67
CA PHE A 143 -16.33 5.63 8.85
C PHE A 143 -17.18 6.82 8.45
N THR A 144 -17.37 7.81 9.33
CA THR A 144 -18.14 9.02 9.01
C THR A 144 -17.48 9.82 7.89
N LYS A 145 -16.16 10.03 7.94
CA LYS A 145 -15.41 10.70 6.87
C LYS A 145 -15.54 9.96 5.53
N ALA A 146 -15.41 8.63 5.54
CA ALA A 146 -15.59 7.82 4.34
C ALA A 146 -17.03 7.89 3.81
N ALA A 147 -18.03 7.89 4.71
CA ALA A 147 -19.44 7.97 4.37
C ALA A 147 -19.84 9.32 3.75
N GLU A 148 -19.22 10.41 4.21
CA GLU A 148 -19.36 11.75 3.63
C GLU A 148 -18.81 11.85 2.21
N GLN A 149 -17.84 11.00 1.86
CA GLN A 149 -17.29 10.86 0.50
C GLN A 149 -18.07 9.84 -0.35
N GLY A 150 -19.25 9.40 0.09
CA GLY A 150 -20.10 8.49 -0.69
C GLY A 150 -19.69 7.01 -0.62
N ASN A 151 -18.88 6.60 0.36
CA ASN A 151 -18.62 5.18 0.56
C ASN A 151 -19.86 4.49 1.21
N ALA A 152 -20.54 3.65 0.44
CA ALA A 152 -21.74 2.92 0.88
C ALA A 152 -21.47 1.98 2.07
N ASP A 153 -20.37 1.23 2.07
CA ASP A 153 -19.99 0.35 3.18
C ASP A 153 -19.76 1.16 4.47
N ALA A 154 -19.15 2.34 4.35
CA ALA A 154 -18.96 3.23 5.47
C ALA A 154 -20.27 3.81 5.98
N GLN A 155 -21.19 4.20 5.08
CA GLN A 155 -22.53 4.67 5.44
C GLN A 155 -23.29 3.60 6.21
N TYR A 156 -23.27 2.35 5.75
CA TYR A 156 -23.85 1.21 6.45
C TYR A 156 -23.24 1.02 7.85
N ASN A 157 -21.91 1.05 7.97
CA ASN A 157 -21.21 0.89 9.25
C ASN A 157 -21.51 2.03 10.25
N VAL A 158 -21.63 3.28 9.78
CA VAL A 158 -22.09 4.40 10.61
C VAL A 158 -23.53 4.18 11.07
N GLY A 159 -24.40 3.68 10.18
CA GLY A 159 -25.79 3.34 10.50
C GLY A 159 -25.91 2.32 11.63
N ILE A 160 -25.19 1.20 11.54
CA ILE A 160 -25.15 0.17 12.58
C ILE A 160 -24.67 0.74 13.92
N ARG A 161 -23.61 1.53 13.90
CA ARG A 161 -23.02 2.10 15.12
C ARG A 161 -23.97 3.06 15.83
N HIS A 162 -24.71 3.89 15.08
CA HIS A 162 -25.77 4.72 15.64
C HIS A 162 -27.00 3.92 16.08
N ALA A 163 -27.38 2.85 15.38
CA ALA A 163 -28.51 2.01 15.78
C ALA A 163 -28.25 1.30 17.13
N ASN A 164 -27.01 0.84 17.33
CA ASN A 164 -26.60 0.04 18.48
C ASN A 164 -25.89 0.85 19.58
N GLY A 165 -25.54 2.12 19.34
CA GLY A 165 -24.81 2.95 20.30
C GLY A 165 -23.33 2.55 20.49
N VAL A 166 -22.68 2.01 19.46
CA VAL A 166 -21.30 1.53 19.53
C VAL A 166 -20.31 2.63 19.14
N GLY A 167 -19.56 3.15 20.11
CA GLY A 167 -18.62 4.25 19.90
C GLY A 167 -19.29 5.61 19.68
N VAL A 168 -20.61 5.69 19.74
CA VAL A 168 -21.41 6.90 19.58
C VAL A 168 -22.73 6.74 20.33
N LYS A 169 -23.39 7.84 20.71
CA LYS A 169 -24.74 7.78 21.29
C LYS A 169 -25.72 7.16 20.28
N ARG A 170 -26.59 6.29 20.78
CA ARG A 170 -27.67 5.70 19.98
C ARG A 170 -28.57 6.78 19.38
N ASP A 171 -28.83 6.68 18.08
CA ASP A 171 -29.59 7.65 17.30
C ASP A 171 -30.25 6.94 16.10
N ALA A 172 -31.54 6.63 16.24
CA ALA A 172 -32.28 5.86 15.24
C ALA A 172 -32.52 6.65 13.94
N GLU A 173 -32.69 7.97 14.03
CA GLU A 173 -32.90 8.83 12.86
C GLU A 173 -31.63 8.91 12.02
N LYS A 174 -30.47 9.14 12.66
CA LYS A 174 -29.19 9.11 11.95
C LYS A 174 -28.89 7.73 11.36
N ALA A 175 -29.24 6.66 12.07
CA ALA A 175 -29.07 5.31 11.55
C ALA A 175 -29.88 5.11 10.26
N ALA A 176 -31.18 5.43 10.29
CA ALA A 176 -32.07 5.32 9.14
C ALA A 176 -31.59 6.17 7.95
N PHE A 177 -31.17 7.42 8.21
CA PHE A 177 -30.61 8.29 7.17
C PHE A 177 -29.36 7.69 6.51
N ARG A 178 -28.46 7.12 7.30
CA ARG A 178 -27.23 6.50 6.80
C ARG A 178 -27.51 5.22 6.01
N TYR A 179 -28.47 4.39 6.44
CA TYR A 179 -28.90 3.22 5.67
C TYR A 179 -29.55 3.63 4.33
N TRP A 180 -30.40 4.66 4.33
CA TRP A 180 -30.99 5.18 3.10
C TRP A 180 -29.93 5.72 2.13
N LYS A 181 -28.88 6.38 2.65
CA LYS A 181 -27.73 6.80 1.82
C LYS A 181 -26.96 5.62 1.26
N ALA A 182 -26.74 4.56 2.04
CA ALA A 182 -26.01 3.36 1.61
C ALA A 182 -26.74 2.57 0.51
N ALA A 183 -28.07 2.74 0.41
CA ALA A 183 -28.93 2.05 -0.55
C ALA A 183 -29.17 2.82 -1.86
N GLN A 184 -28.62 4.04 -2.00
CA GLN A 184 -28.62 4.84 -3.23
C GLN A 184 -27.41 4.50 -4.09
#